data_AF-A0A5F8HEN3-F1
#
_entry.id   AF-A0A5F8HEN3-F1
#
_cell.length_a   1.000
_cell.length_b   1.000
_cell.length_c   1.000
_cell.angle_alpha   90.00
_cell.angle_beta   90.00
_cell.angle_gamma   90.00
#
_symmetry.space_group_name_H-M   'P 1'
#
loop_
_entity.id
_entity.type
_entity.pdbx_description
1 polymer ?
#
loop_
_entity_poly.entity_id
_entity_poly.type
_entity_poly.pdbx_seq_one_letter_code
_entity_poly.pdbx_strand_id
1 'polypeptide(L)'
;MALRNFYCLLPVVFSALPVVFSAVSIIKGELLKVPYDAISTKSVNIQEEIVGKHNALRRGVIPRARNMLKMEWNEKAAQNARNWAKECEMTHSATFKRQITDIFCGENLLFSSDPLSWSDVIQIWYDESENFKYGFGPIKPGLVVGHYTQTVWSTSYMIGCEVAHCPSRETYKYFYVCHYCHRDRCNLGDCLFTFFMFTLNESEKWRGEIILILLLLIRRGSHVEIAPTIVKMDSVPIHVPMLMMLVTVQMLYLLLDVIIN
;
A
#
# COMPACT_ATOMS: atom_id res chain seq x y z
N MET A 1 43.25 -43.73 -63.22
CA MET A 1 43.21 -42.25 -63.17
C MET A 1 43.21 -41.88 -61.69
N ALA A 2 44.23 -41.27 -61.06
CA ALA A 2 45.24 -40.29 -61.52
C ALA A 2 44.57 -38.98 -61.99
N LEU A 3 44.87 -37.75 -61.53
CA LEU A 3 45.71 -37.18 -60.44
C LEU A 3 45.00 -35.87 -59.90
N ARG A 4 45.41 -35.09 -58.87
CA ARG A 4 46.53 -35.10 -57.89
C ARG A 4 46.17 -34.27 -56.62
N ASN A 5 47.06 -34.33 -55.62
CA ASN A 5 47.20 -33.56 -54.37
C ASN A 5 47.00 -32.02 -54.45
N PHE A 6 46.65 -31.39 -53.32
CA PHE A 6 47.55 -30.46 -52.61
C PHE A 6 47.33 -30.49 -51.08
N TYR A 7 48.34 -30.05 -50.34
CA TYR A 7 48.54 -30.27 -48.89
C TYR A 7 47.86 -29.19 -48.03
N CYS A 8 47.48 -29.55 -46.78
CA CYS A 8 48.22 -29.13 -45.59
C CYS A 8 47.57 -29.60 -44.28
N LEU A 9 48.36 -30.28 -43.44
CA LEU A 9 48.06 -30.46 -42.03
C LEU A 9 48.38 -29.16 -41.29
N LEU A 10 47.40 -28.58 -40.60
CA LEU A 10 47.64 -27.57 -39.57
C LEU A 10 47.03 -28.06 -38.25
N PRO A 11 47.75 -27.97 -37.12
CA PRO A 11 47.24 -28.41 -35.84
C PRO A 11 46.12 -27.47 -35.38
N VAL A 12 45.04 -28.04 -34.82
CA VAL A 12 44.04 -27.26 -34.09
C VAL A 12 44.69 -26.74 -32.82
N VAL A 13 45.14 -25.49 -32.85
CA VAL A 13 45.65 -24.80 -31.68
C VAL A 13 44.46 -24.56 -30.74
N PHE A 14 44.36 -25.38 -29.69
CA PHE A 14 43.49 -25.08 -28.55
C PHE A 14 44.05 -23.82 -27.87
N SER A 15 43.52 -22.66 -28.26
CA SER A 15 43.70 -21.43 -27.50
C SER A 15 42.95 -21.56 -26.18
N ALA A 16 43.63 -22.10 -25.16
CA ALA A 16 43.20 -22.01 -23.78
C ALA A 16 43.26 -20.53 -23.36
N LEU A 17 42.21 -19.77 -23.70
CA LEU A 17 41.98 -18.48 -23.08
C LEU A 17 41.86 -18.73 -21.58
N PRO A 18 42.65 -18.04 -20.73
CA PRO A 18 42.44 -18.13 -19.30
C PRO A 18 41.04 -17.60 -19.01
N VAL A 19 40.16 -18.48 -18.57
CA VAL A 19 38.93 -18.05 -17.89
C VAL A 19 39.41 -17.33 -16.66
N VAL A 20 39.48 -16.00 -16.75
CA VAL A 20 39.69 -15.14 -15.60
C VAL A 20 38.44 -15.30 -14.77
N PHE A 21 38.47 -16.28 -13.87
CA PHE A 21 37.65 -16.31 -12.68
C PHE A 21 38.05 -15.08 -11.88
N SER A 22 37.47 -13.94 -12.24
CA SER A 22 37.39 -12.76 -11.38
C SER A 22 36.87 -13.29 -10.05
N ALA A 23 37.75 -13.30 -9.05
CA ALA A 23 37.37 -13.79 -7.74
C ALA A 23 36.19 -12.94 -7.28
N VAL A 24 35.00 -13.54 -7.29
CA VAL A 24 33.84 -12.96 -6.62
C VAL A 24 34.18 -13.06 -5.14
N SER A 25 34.87 -12.04 -4.64
CA SER A 25 35.14 -11.85 -3.24
C SER A 25 33.79 -11.92 -2.55
N ILE A 26 33.56 -13.02 -1.82
CA ILE A 26 32.41 -13.16 -0.94
C ILE A 26 32.64 -12.17 0.19
N ILE A 27 32.20 -10.93 -0.04
CA ILE A 27 32.18 -9.89 0.98
C ILE A 27 31.26 -10.44 2.07
N LYS A 28 31.84 -10.71 3.25
CA LYS A 28 31.08 -11.03 4.46
C LYS A 28 30.00 -9.98 4.60
N GLY A 29 28.75 -10.40 4.78
CA GLY A 29 27.60 -9.50 4.80
C GLY A 29 27.62 -8.52 5.96
N GLU A 30 28.34 -7.42 5.79
CA GLU A 30 27.94 -6.15 6.38
C GLU A 30 26.80 -5.59 5.53
N LEU A 31 25.67 -5.31 6.18
CA LEU A 31 24.59 -4.56 5.58
C LEU A 31 25.16 -3.21 5.13
N LEU A 32 25.20 -2.98 3.81
CA LEU A 32 25.71 -1.76 3.21
C LEU A 32 24.86 -0.58 3.71
N LYS A 33 25.35 0.14 4.72
CA LYS A 33 24.63 1.25 5.35
C LYS A 33 24.36 2.32 4.32
N VAL A 34 23.12 2.40 3.85
CA VAL A 34 22.69 3.38 2.87
C VAL A 34 22.90 4.77 3.47
N PRO A 35 23.71 5.67 2.85
CA PRO A 35 23.90 7.01 3.38
C PRO A 35 22.56 7.76 3.45
N TYR A 36 22.35 8.58 4.48
CA TYR A 36 21.08 9.31 4.65
C TYR A 36 20.73 10.19 3.43
N ASP A 37 21.74 10.81 2.81
CA ASP A 37 21.56 11.62 1.60
C ASP A 37 21.07 10.79 0.39
N ALA A 38 21.39 9.49 0.35
CA ALA A 38 20.93 8.56 -0.68
C ALA A 38 19.48 8.09 -0.50
N ILE A 39 18.82 8.45 0.62
CA ILE A 39 17.38 8.21 0.86
C ILE A 39 16.57 9.51 1.05
N SER A 40 17.21 10.67 0.92
CA SER A 40 16.55 11.95 1.13
C SER A 40 15.56 12.27 0.00
N THR A 41 14.28 12.48 0.35
CA THR A 41 13.23 12.81 -0.63
C THR A 41 13.32 14.23 -1.20
N LYS A 42 14.33 15.01 -0.78
CA LYS A 42 14.73 16.26 -1.45
C LYS A 42 15.41 16.03 -2.81
N SER A 43 15.93 14.82 -3.05
CA SER A 43 16.55 14.44 -4.32
C SER A 43 15.49 14.01 -5.33
N VAL A 44 15.45 14.65 -6.49
CA VAL A 44 14.51 14.31 -7.59
C VAL A 44 14.64 12.85 -7.99
N ASN A 45 15.86 12.30 -8.03
CA ASN A 45 16.09 10.88 -8.35
C ASN A 45 15.38 9.93 -7.38
N ILE A 46 15.26 10.31 -6.09
CA ILE A 46 14.56 9.53 -5.07
C ILE A 46 13.04 9.68 -5.18
N GLN A 47 12.57 10.89 -5.55
CA GLN A 47 11.15 11.11 -5.88
C GLN A 47 10.73 10.25 -7.10
N GLU A 48 11.59 10.20 -8.13
CA GLU A 48 11.42 9.36 -9.31
C GLU A 48 11.50 7.85 -8.98
N GLU A 49 12.40 7.43 -8.09
CA GLU A 49 12.47 6.06 -7.58
C GLU A 49 11.14 5.66 -6.91
N ILE A 50 10.67 6.46 -5.95
CA ILE A 50 9.42 6.22 -5.22
C ILE A 50 8.23 6.10 -6.19
N VAL A 51 8.07 7.07 -7.09
CA VAL A 51 6.98 7.10 -8.07
C VAL A 51 7.13 5.96 -9.09
N GLY A 52 8.36 5.65 -9.50
CA GLY A 52 8.68 4.57 -10.43
C GLY A 52 8.32 3.20 -9.87
N LYS A 53 8.77 2.91 -8.64
CA LYS A 53 8.48 1.67 -7.90
C LYS A 53 6.97 1.47 -7.69
N HIS A 54 6.27 2.49 -7.20
CA HIS A 54 4.80 2.44 -7.06
C HIS A 54 4.11 2.13 -8.39
N ASN A 55 4.47 2.86 -9.46
CA ASN A 55 3.87 2.64 -10.78
C ASN A 55 4.25 1.28 -11.40
N ALA A 56 5.42 0.72 -11.09
CA ALA A 56 5.77 -0.64 -11.51
C ALA A 56 4.86 -1.68 -10.85
N LEU A 57 4.74 -1.63 -9.52
CA LEU A 57 3.87 -2.52 -8.74
C LEU A 57 2.39 -2.41 -9.15
N ARG A 58 1.88 -1.18 -9.28
CA ARG A 58 0.48 -0.89 -9.70
C ARG A 58 0.12 -1.43 -11.08
N ARG A 59 1.09 -1.59 -11.99
CA ARG A 59 0.88 -2.23 -13.31
C ARG A 59 0.86 -3.77 -13.23
N GLY A 60 1.51 -4.34 -12.22
CA GLY A 60 1.67 -5.79 -12.03
C GLY A 60 0.58 -6.47 -11.19
N VAL A 61 -0.41 -5.72 -10.69
CA VAL A 61 -1.45 -6.27 -9.79
C VAL A 61 -2.29 -7.36 -10.45
N ILE A 62 -2.64 -8.38 -9.67
CA ILE A 62 -3.50 -9.50 -10.07
C ILE A 62 -4.68 -9.58 -9.07
N PRO A 63 -5.95 -9.56 -9.53
CA PRO A 63 -6.38 -9.42 -10.92
C PRO A 63 -6.05 -8.03 -11.49
N ARG A 64 -5.93 -7.96 -12.83
CA ARG A 64 -5.58 -6.71 -13.53
C ARG A 64 -6.65 -5.63 -13.31
N ALA A 65 -6.23 -4.51 -12.73
CA ALA A 65 -7.11 -3.36 -12.51
C ALA A 65 -7.53 -2.67 -13.83
N ARG A 66 -8.77 -2.16 -13.88
CA ARG A 66 -9.35 -1.47 -15.03
C ARG A 66 -9.19 0.05 -15.01
N ASN A 67 -9.06 0.63 -13.81
CA ASN A 67 -9.09 2.07 -13.53
C ASN A 67 -7.89 2.55 -12.67
N MET A 68 -6.79 1.80 -12.68
CA MET A 68 -5.57 2.14 -11.92
C MET A 68 -4.95 3.44 -12.44
N LEU A 69 -5.04 4.52 -11.67
CA LEU A 69 -4.38 5.77 -12.03
C LEU A 69 -2.86 5.64 -11.88
N LYS A 70 -2.12 6.26 -12.80
CA LYS A 70 -0.68 6.49 -12.67
C LYS A 70 -0.45 7.44 -11.48
N MET A 71 0.50 7.10 -10.61
CA MET A 71 0.96 7.97 -9.53
C MET A 71 1.98 8.99 -10.02
N GLU A 72 1.96 10.18 -9.43
CA GLU A 72 2.87 11.30 -9.69
C GLU A 72 3.29 11.96 -8.37
N TRP A 73 4.48 12.57 -8.32
CA TRP A 73 4.96 13.22 -7.10
C TRP A 73 4.16 14.50 -6.79
N ASN A 74 3.90 14.76 -5.51
CA ASN A 74 3.24 15.97 -5.05
C ASN A 74 3.98 16.59 -3.87
N GLU A 75 4.53 17.79 -4.08
CA GLU A 75 5.35 18.47 -3.07
C GLU A 75 4.55 18.94 -1.83
N LYS A 76 3.24 19.21 -1.96
CA LYS A 76 2.40 19.53 -0.78
C LYS A 76 2.23 18.29 0.12
N ALA A 77 2.02 17.12 -0.49
CA ALA A 77 1.96 15.85 0.23
C ALA A 77 3.32 15.52 0.88
N ALA A 78 4.43 15.74 0.17
CA ALA A 78 5.78 15.55 0.70
C ALA A 78 6.08 16.50 1.87
N GLN A 79 5.64 17.76 1.80
CA GLN A 79 5.78 18.71 2.88
C GLN A 79 4.94 18.34 4.11
N ASN A 80 3.74 17.77 3.92
CA ASN A 80 2.94 17.20 5.01
C ASN A 80 3.62 15.96 5.63
N ALA A 81 4.12 15.04 4.81
CA ALA A 81 4.88 13.88 5.26
C ALA A 81 6.14 14.29 6.05
N ARG A 82 6.88 15.31 5.58
CA ARG A 82 8.03 15.91 6.28
C ARG A 82 7.66 16.55 7.61
N ASN A 83 6.50 17.21 7.67
CA ASN A 83 5.96 17.76 8.91
C ASN A 83 5.54 16.69 9.91
N TRP A 84 5.27 15.46 9.48
CA TRP A 84 4.97 14.34 10.38
C TRP A 84 6.22 13.53 10.76
N ALA A 85 7.09 13.20 9.80
CA ALA A 85 8.28 12.40 10.03
C ALA A 85 9.19 12.99 11.11
N LYS A 86 9.32 14.31 11.17
CA LYS A 86 10.11 15.03 12.18
C LYS A 86 9.64 14.82 13.64
N GLU A 87 8.37 14.48 13.84
CA GLU A 87 7.80 14.27 15.18
C GLU A 87 8.28 12.94 15.78
N CYS A 88 8.75 12.00 14.94
CA CYS A 88 9.30 10.71 15.35
C CYS A 88 8.35 9.87 16.22
N GLU A 89 7.03 10.06 16.08
CA GLU A 89 5.98 9.30 16.76
C GLU A 89 5.63 8.02 15.99
N MET A 90 5.59 6.87 16.68
CA MET A 90 5.20 5.58 16.09
C MET A 90 3.68 5.45 15.96
N THR A 91 3.05 6.47 15.40
CA THR A 91 1.60 6.64 15.30
C THR A 91 1.24 7.23 13.93
N HIS A 92 -0.02 7.05 13.55
CA HIS A 92 -0.57 7.68 12.37
C HIS A 92 -0.84 9.17 12.61
N SER A 93 -0.50 10.03 11.65
CA SER A 93 -0.80 11.47 11.77
C SER A 93 -2.30 11.72 11.85
N ALA A 94 -2.70 12.79 12.52
CA ALA A 94 -4.10 13.23 12.48
C ALA A 94 -4.54 13.55 11.04
N THR A 95 -5.77 13.16 10.68
CA THR A 95 -6.37 13.28 9.34
C THR A 95 -6.17 14.66 8.69
N PHE A 96 -6.41 15.73 9.44
CA PHE A 96 -6.27 17.11 8.94
C PHE A 96 -4.82 17.52 8.60
N LYS A 97 -3.81 16.86 9.18
CA LYS A 97 -2.38 17.09 8.87
C LYS A 97 -1.97 16.52 7.51
N ARG A 98 -2.80 15.67 6.89
CA ARG A 98 -2.55 15.03 5.59
C ARG A 98 -3.18 15.76 4.42
N GLN A 99 -4.17 16.61 4.67
CA GLN A 99 -4.96 17.28 3.65
C GLN A 99 -4.10 18.24 2.80
N ILE A 100 -4.29 18.21 1.48
CA ILE A 100 -3.68 19.18 0.55
C ILE A 100 -4.79 19.98 -0.14
N THR A 101 -4.93 21.26 0.22
CA THR A 101 -6.03 22.11 -0.26
C THR A 101 -7.39 21.43 0.06
N ASP A 102 -8.14 20.93 -0.93
CA ASP A 102 -9.45 20.29 -0.76
C ASP A 102 -9.40 18.76 -0.83
N ILE A 103 -8.19 18.17 -0.92
CA ILE A 103 -7.99 16.73 -1.16
C ILE A 103 -7.50 16.03 0.10
N PHE A 104 -8.15 14.94 0.46
CA PHE A 104 -7.71 14.06 1.54
C PHE A 104 -6.64 13.07 1.07
N CYS A 105 -5.66 12.81 1.94
CA CYS A 105 -4.56 11.89 1.70
C CYS A 105 -4.47 10.81 2.78
N GLY A 106 -4.36 9.55 2.37
CA GLY A 106 -4.02 8.42 3.25
C GLY A 106 -2.53 8.41 3.58
N GLU A 107 -2.07 7.41 4.34
CA GLU A 107 -0.70 7.36 4.86
C GLU A 107 -0.20 5.93 5.05
N ASN A 108 1.00 5.63 4.54
CA ASN A 108 1.78 4.46 4.93
C ASN A 108 2.99 4.89 5.77
N LEU A 109 3.33 4.08 6.77
CA LEU A 109 4.44 4.32 7.70
C LEU A 109 5.39 3.12 7.73
N LEU A 110 6.67 3.35 7.94
CA LEU A 110 7.64 2.31 8.31
C LEU A 110 8.63 2.83 9.34
N PHE A 111 8.96 1.98 10.30
CA PHE A 111 10.04 2.20 11.27
C PHE A 111 11.13 1.15 11.06
N SER A 112 12.38 1.59 10.99
CA SER A 112 13.54 0.68 10.87
C SER A 112 14.71 1.14 11.73
N SER A 113 15.56 0.18 12.12
CA SER A 113 16.78 0.44 12.91
C SER A 113 17.91 1.03 12.08
N ASP A 114 18.00 0.59 10.82
CA ASP A 114 18.99 0.98 9.81
C ASP A 114 18.30 1.66 8.61
N PRO A 115 19.02 2.46 7.82
CA PRO A 115 18.48 3.10 6.62
C PRO A 115 18.22 2.06 5.52
N LEU A 116 17.07 2.18 4.85
CA LEU A 116 16.59 1.28 3.80
C LEU A 116 16.37 2.08 2.51
N SER A 117 16.54 1.46 1.35
CA SER A 117 16.17 2.13 0.09
C SER A 117 14.66 2.32 0.03
N TRP A 118 14.18 3.34 -0.68
CA TRP A 118 12.74 3.55 -0.86
C TRP A 118 12.11 2.37 -1.61
N SER A 119 12.82 1.77 -2.56
CA SER A 119 12.43 0.54 -3.24
C SER A 119 12.17 -0.62 -2.29
N ASP A 120 12.94 -0.77 -1.20
CA ASP A 120 12.74 -1.80 -0.17
C ASP A 120 11.56 -1.44 0.75
N VAL A 121 11.47 -0.19 1.22
CA VAL A 121 10.35 0.31 2.04
C VAL A 121 9.00 0.07 1.35
N ILE A 122 8.93 0.40 0.05
CA ILE A 122 7.72 0.21 -0.76
C ILE A 122 7.45 -1.27 -1.04
N GLN A 123 8.50 -2.11 -1.14
CA GLN A 123 8.33 -3.55 -1.28
C GLN A 123 7.74 -4.16 0.00
N ILE A 124 8.27 -3.80 1.18
CA ILE A 124 7.75 -4.24 2.49
C ILE A 124 6.25 -3.91 2.63
N TRP A 125 5.83 -2.70 2.23
CA TRP A 125 4.42 -2.33 2.20
C TRP A 125 3.60 -3.15 1.20
N TYR A 126 4.17 -3.50 0.05
CA TYR A 126 3.49 -4.29 -0.99
C TYR A 126 3.40 -5.79 -0.64
N ASP A 127 4.34 -6.33 0.11
CA ASP A 127 4.42 -7.76 0.45
C ASP A 127 3.29 -8.21 1.40
N GLU A 128 2.58 -7.27 2.04
CA GLU A 128 1.29 -7.57 2.69
C GLU A 128 0.24 -8.17 1.70
N SER A 129 0.48 -8.06 0.38
CA SER A 129 -0.28 -8.75 -0.66
C SER A 129 -0.37 -10.26 -0.47
N GLU A 130 0.64 -10.91 0.12
CA GLU A 130 0.61 -12.34 0.47
C GLU A 130 -0.52 -12.67 1.48
N ASN A 131 -0.92 -11.69 2.29
CA ASN A 131 -1.97 -11.81 3.29
C ASN A 131 -3.33 -11.28 2.78
N PHE A 132 -3.43 -10.89 1.51
CA PHE A 132 -4.62 -10.28 0.92
C PHE A 132 -5.25 -11.16 -0.17
N LYS A 133 -6.58 -11.20 -0.22
CA LYS A 133 -7.35 -11.78 -1.33
C LYS A 133 -8.34 -10.77 -1.88
N TYR A 134 -8.21 -10.45 -3.17
CA TYR A 134 -9.14 -9.57 -3.87
C TYR A 134 -10.58 -10.11 -3.78
N GLY A 135 -11.54 -9.22 -3.49
CA GLY A 135 -12.94 -9.59 -3.20
C GLY A 135 -13.25 -9.93 -1.75
N PHE A 136 -12.22 -10.12 -0.89
CA PHE A 136 -12.40 -10.59 0.49
C PHE A 136 -11.65 -9.74 1.53
N GLY A 137 -10.50 -9.14 1.19
CA GLY A 137 -9.65 -8.44 2.14
C GLY A 137 -8.57 -9.36 2.74
N PRO A 138 -8.23 -9.23 4.04
CA PRO A 138 -7.28 -10.11 4.71
C PRO A 138 -7.69 -11.59 4.64
N ILE A 139 -6.76 -12.50 4.35
CA ILE A 139 -7.04 -13.94 4.27
C ILE A 139 -7.39 -14.59 5.62
N LYS A 140 -7.05 -13.92 6.73
CA LYS A 140 -7.39 -14.30 8.11
C LYS A 140 -7.64 -13.02 8.93
N PRO A 141 -8.52 -13.06 9.94
CA PRO A 141 -8.71 -11.93 10.86
C PRO A 141 -7.40 -11.50 11.52
N GLY A 142 -7.22 -10.18 11.68
CA GLY A 142 -6.04 -9.59 12.34
C GLY A 142 -4.78 -9.45 11.48
N LEU A 143 -4.76 -9.95 10.24
CA LEU A 143 -3.65 -9.70 9.31
C LEU A 143 -3.71 -8.26 8.77
N VAL A 144 -2.56 -7.59 8.75
CA VAL A 144 -2.41 -6.23 8.21
C VAL A 144 -2.25 -6.32 6.68
N VAL A 145 -3.07 -5.55 5.96
CA VAL A 145 -3.04 -5.41 4.49
C VAL A 145 -3.22 -3.94 4.04
N GLY A 146 -3.16 -3.01 4.99
CA GLY A 146 -3.45 -1.59 4.79
C GLY A 146 -2.41 -0.91 3.91
N HIS A 147 -1.12 -1.24 4.10
CA HIS A 147 -0.05 -0.64 3.34
C HIS A 147 -0.05 -1.12 1.88
N TYR A 148 -0.33 -2.41 1.66
CA TYR A 148 -0.50 -2.96 0.30
C TYR A 148 -1.69 -2.31 -0.40
N THR A 149 -2.87 -2.34 0.22
CA THR A 149 -4.10 -1.79 -0.39
C THR A 149 -3.99 -0.29 -0.70
N GLN A 150 -3.30 0.49 0.15
CA GLN A 150 -2.98 1.89 -0.13
C GLN A 150 -2.00 2.04 -1.31
N THR A 151 -0.96 1.20 -1.39
CA THR A 151 0.02 1.19 -2.50
C THR A 151 -0.66 0.94 -3.85
N VAL A 152 -1.61 0.00 -3.89
CA VAL A 152 -2.38 -0.36 -5.09
C VAL A 152 -3.72 0.36 -5.24
N TRP A 153 -3.97 1.42 -4.48
CA TRP A 153 -5.25 2.11 -4.49
C TRP A 153 -5.54 2.83 -5.80
N SER A 154 -6.62 2.46 -6.50
CA SER A 154 -6.87 2.89 -7.88
C SER A 154 -6.95 4.42 -8.05
N THR A 155 -7.59 5.13 -7.12
CA THR A 155 -7.82 6.59 -7.20
C THR A 155 -6.74 7.45 -6.53
N SER A 156 -5.75 6.83 -5.87
CA SER A 156 -4.57 7.51 -5.32
C SER A 156 -3.60 7.76 -6.47
N TYR A 157 -3.50 9.01 -6.90
CA TYR A 157 -2.72 9.41 -8.09
C TYR A 157 -1.61 10.41 -7.79
N MET A 158 -1.57 10.94 -6.57
CA MET A 158 -0.52 11.82 -6.08
C MET A 158 0.10 11.21 -4.83
N ILE A 159 1.43 11.22 -4.75
CA ILE A 159 2.19 10.72 -3.60
C ILE A 159 3.25 11.74 -3.19
N GLY A 160 3.49 11.87 -1.89
CA GLY A 160 4.64 12.60 -1.38
C GLY A 160 5.13 12.00 -0.08
N CYS A 161 6.44 11.88 0.08
CA CYS A 161 7.04 11.11 1.17
C CYS A 161 8.20 11.86 1.85
N GLU A 162 8.55 11.42 3.05
CA GLU A 162 9.79 11.83 3.74
C GLU A 162 10.33 10.68 4.60
N VAL A 163 11.65 10.69 4.81
CA VAL A 163 12.32 9.94 5.87
C VAL A 163 12.91 10.90 6.91
N ALA A 164 12.78 10.57 8.19
CA ALA A 164 13.44 11.27 9.28
C ALA A 164 14.35 10.33 10.07
N HIS A 165 15.51 10.84 10.49
CA HIS A 165 16.35 10.20 11.48
C HIS A 165 15.95 10.65 12.90
N CYS A 166 15.64 9.67 13.76
CA CYS A 166 15.05 9.82 15.08
C CYS A 166 16.05 9.36 16.17
N PRO A 167 17.09 10.15 16.49
CA PRO A 167 18.20 9.70 17.35
C PRO A 167 17.80 9.46 18.82
N SER A 168 16.67 10.00 19.28
CA SER A 168 16.11 9.78 20.62
C SER A 168 15.41 8.41 20.78
N ARG A 169 15.23 7.65 19.69
CA ARG A 169 14.69 6.28 19.72
C ARG A 169 15.84 5.27 19.88
N GLU A 170 15.67 4.33 20.80
CA GLU A 170 16.68 3.29 21.07
C GLU A 170 16.80 2.30 19.89
N THR A 171 15.67 1.72 19.46
CA THR A 171 15.63 0.65 18.45
C THR A 171 15.44 1.18 17.03
N TYR A 172 14.34 1.92 16.78
CA TYR A 172 13.95 2.34 15.43
C TYR A 172 14.33 3.80 15.17
N LYS A 173 15.39 4.00 14.39
CA LYS A 173 16.03 5.31 14.19
C LYS A 173 15.66 5.97 12.87
N TYR A 174 14.99 5.26 11.96
CA TYR A 174 14.53 5.81 10.68
C TYR A 174 13.03 5.65 10.57
N PHE A 175 12.35 6.78 10.34
CA PHE A 175 10.90 6.86 10.20
C PHE A 175 10.55 7.30 8.77
N TYR A 176 9.91 6.42 8.01
CA TYR A 176 9.44 6.68 6.66
C TYR A 176 7.94 6.96 6.68
N VAL A 177 7.54 8.03 6.00
CA VAL A 177 6.15 8.47 5.86
C VAL A 177 5.88 8.68 4.38
N CYS A 178 4.82 8.09 3.84
CA CYS A 178 4.28 8.45 2.53
C CYS A 178 2.81 8.84 2.66
N HIS A 179 2.43 9.99 2.10
CA HIS A 179 1.04 10.47 1.99
C HIS A 179 0.50 10.25 0.59
N TYR A 180 -0.71 9.70 0.49
CA TYR A 180 -1.33 9.22 -0.75
C TYR A 180 -2.63 9.97 -1.02
N CYS A 181 -2.61 10.90 -1.97
CA CYS A 181 -3.72 11.82 -2.20
C CYS A 181 -4.65 11.34 -3.31
N HIS A 182 -5.96 11.39 -3.01
CA HIS A 182 -7.03 10.81 -3.82
C HIS A 182 -7.56 11.81 -4.85
N ARG A 183 -8.14 11.31 -5.96
CA ARG A 183 -8.85 12.18 -6.91
C ARG A 183 -10.17 12.70 -6.37
N ASP A 184 -10.81 11.92 -5.52
CA ASP A 184 -12.18 12.17 -5.07
C ASP A 184 -12.20 12.98 -3.77
N ARG A 185 -13.17 13.90 -3.63
CA ARG A 185 -13.44 14.62 -2.38
C ARG A 185 -14.12 13.69 -1.39
N CYS A 186 -13.36 12.80 -0.77
CA CYS A 186 -13.87 11.89 0.26
C CYS A 186 -13.72 12.52 1.65
N ASN A 187 -14.81 12.57 2.43
CA ASN A 187 -14.67 12.71 3.87
C ASN A 187 -14.14 11.38 4.44
N LEU A 188 -13.67 11.40 5.70
CA LEU A 188 -13.00 10.24 6.32
C LEU A 188 -13.86 8.95 6.31
N GLY A 189 -15.18 9.09 6.47
CA GLY A 189 -16.13 7.98 6.35
C GLY A 189 -16.30 7.48 4.91
N ASP A 190 -16.33 8.39 3.93
CA ASP A 190 -16.51 8.05 2.52
C ASP A 190 -15.31 7.24 1.99
N CYS A 191 -14.07 7.58 2.38
CA CYS A 191 -12.88 6.77 2.05
C CYS A 191 -12.98 5.33 2.57
N LEU A 192 -13.37 5.16 3.83
CA LEU A 192 -13.57 3.85 4.46
C LEU A 192 -14.71 3.08 3.80
N PHE A 193 -15.78 3.74 3.38
CA PHE A 193 -16.87 3.10 2.66
C PHE A 193 -16.46 2.70 1.22
N THR A 194 -15.69 3.56 0.54
CA THR A 194 -15.10 3.28 -0.78
C THR A 194 -14.12 2.10 -0.72
N PHE A 195 -13.44 1.86 0.40
CA PHE A 195 -12.64 0.64 0.65
C PHE A 195 -13.47 -0.63 0.57
N PHE A 196 -14.59 -0.68 1.30
CA PHE A 196 -15.52 -1.80 1.24
C PHE A 196 -16.19 -1.92 -0.13
N MET A 197 -16.48 -0.80 -0.82
CA MET A 197 -17.09 -0.83 -2.15
C MET A 197 -16.13 -1.34 -3.24
N PHE A 198 -14.83 -1.02 -3.18
CA PHE A 198 -13.87 -1.58 -4.14
C PHE A 198 -13.48 -3.04 -3.87
N THR A 199 -13.67 -3.56 -2.64
CA THR A 199 -13.66 -5.02 -2.40
C THR A 199 -14.96 -5.68 -2.89
N LEU A 200 -16.09 -4.97 -2.93
CA LEU A 200 -17.39 -5.44 -3.43
C LEU A 200 -17.72 -4.86 -4.82
N ASN A 201 -16.91 -5.21 -5.81
CA ASN A 201 -16.85 -4.59 -7.14
C ASN A 201 -18.20 -4.47 -7.90
N GLU A 202 -18.36 -3.37 -8.65
CA GLU A 202 -19.59 -2.87 -9.31
C GLU A 202 -20.28 -3.82 -10.33
N SER A 203 -19.74 -5.02 -10.59
CA SER A 203 -20.25 -5.95 -11.60
C SER A 203 -21.18 -7.04 -11.07
N GLU A 204 -21.31 -7.24 -9.76
CA GLU A 204 -22.15 -8.31 -9.21
C GLU A 204 -23.61 -7.87 -9.05
N LYS A 205 -24.42 -8.22 -10.05
CA LYS A 205 -25.88 -8.16 -9.98
C LYS A 205 -26.38 -9.23 -9.00
N TRP A 206 -26.44 -8.89 -7.72
CA TRP A 206 -26.92 -9.76 -6.64
C TRP A 206 -28.31 -10.35 -6.96
N ARG A 207 -28.34 -11.66 -7.19
CA ARG A 207 -29.55 -12.50 -7.14
C ARG A 207 -29.28 -13.65 -6.18
N GLY A 208 -29.41 -13.34 -4.90
CA GLY A 208 -29.27 -14.25 -3.76
C GLY A 208 -29.66 -13.49 -2.49
N GLU A 209 -30.12 -14.20 -1.46
CA GLU A 209 -30.53 -13.60 -0.19
C GLU A 209 -29.34 -12.85 0.45
N ILE A 210 -29.49 -11.53 0.65
CA ILE A 210 -28.49 -10.73 1.36
C ILE A 210 -28.69 -10.97 2.86
N ILE A 211 -27.80 -11.75 3.46
CA ILE A 211 -27.74 -11.92 4.92
C ILE A 211 -26.83 -10.83 5.49
N LEU A 212 -27.43 -9.77 6.02
CA LEU A 212 -26.71 -8.68 6.66
C LEU A 212 -26.48 -9.04 8.14
N ILE A 213 -25.22 -9.33 8.51
CA ILE A 213 -24.84 -9.56 9.91
C ILE A 213 -24.54 -8.20 10.56
N LEU A 214 -25.52 -7.64 11.25
CA LEU A 214 -25.34 -6.46 12.09
C LEU A 214 -24.77 -6.88 13.45
N LEU A 215 -23.57 -6.41 13.76
CA LEU A 215 -22.99 -6.47 15.10
C LEU A 215 -23.57 -5.32 15.93
N LEU A 216 -24.66 -5.60 16.66
CA LEU A 216 -25.25 -4.63 17.58
C LEU A 216 -24.49 -4.63 18.90
N LEU A 217 -24.06 -3.44 19.34
CA LEU A 217 -23.55 -3.21 20.69
C LEU A 217 -24.74 -3.07 21.64
N ILE A 218 -25.05 -4.13 22.39
CA ILE A 218 -26.14 -4.12 23.35
C ILE A 218 -25.58 -3.73 24.72
N ARG A 219 -25.99 -2.56 25.22
CA ARG A 219 -25.64 -2.10 26.57
C ARG A 219 -26.64 -2.63 27.59
N ARG A 220 -26.19 -3.46 28.52
CA ARG A 220 -26.95 -3.90 29.71
C ARG A 220 -26.28 -3.33 30.96
N GLY A 221 -26.74 -2.15 31.38
CA GLY A 221 -26.17 -1.41 32.51
C GLY A 221 -24.76 -0.91 32.20
N SER A 222 -23.79 -1.32 33.02
CA SER A 222 -22.37 -0.99 32.89
C SER A 222 -21.60 -1.87 31.90
N HIS A 223 -22.20 -2.96 31.40
CA HIS A 223 -21.56 -3.85 30.43
C HIS A 223 -22.10 -3.65 29.01
N VAL A 224 -21.21 -3.73 28.04
CA VAL A 224 -21.50 -3.74 26.60
C VAL A 224 -21.19 -5.13 26.06
N GLU A 225 -22.16 -5.73 25.38
CA GLU A 225 -22.07 -7.08 24.81
C GLU A 225 -22.26 -6.99 23.29
N ILE A 226 -21.46 -7.74 22.53
CA ILE A 226 -21.55 -7.81 21.07
C ILE A 226 -22.45 -8.98 20.70
N ALA A 227 -23.68 -8.70 20.26
CA ALA A 227 -24.62 -9.73 19.84
C ALA A 227 -24.75 -9.74 18.30
N PRO A 228 -24.41 -10.85 17.61
CA PRO A 228 -24.64 -10.97 16.18
C PRO A 228 -26.14 -11.16 15.91
N THR A 229 -26.79 -10.16 15.33
CA THR A 229 -28.20 -10.25 14.94
C THR A 229 -28.30 -10.50 13.44
N ILE A 230 -28.86 -11.65 13.07
CA ILE A 230 -29.08 -12.03 11.67
C ILE A 230 -30.41 -11.41 11.23
N VAL A 231 -30.34 -10.38 10.38
CA VAL A 231 -31.53 -9.81 9.73
C VAL A 231 -31.67 -10.45 8.36
N LYS A 232 -32.70 -11.30 8.19
CA LYS A 232 -33.16 -11.72 6.85
C LYS A 232 -33.97 -10.58 6.23
N MET A 233 -33.49 -10.04 5.13
CA MET A 233 -34.29 -9.16 4.27
C MET A 233 -34.88 -10.01 3.15
N ASP A 234 -36.20 -10.24 3.21
CA ASP A 234 -36.91 -10.95 2.15
C ASP A 234 -36.84 -10.17 0.83
N SER A 235 -36.93 -10.90 -0.28
CA SER A 235 -36.51 -10.46 -1.61
C SER A 235 -37.29 -9.27 -2.18
N VAL A 236 -36.83 -8.05 -1.88
CA VAL A 236 -37.23 -6.81 -2.55
C VAL A 236 -36.07 -6.34 -3.46
N PRO A 237 -36.33 -5.96 -4.73
CA PRO A 237 -35.30 -5.40 -5.60
C PRO A 237 -34.95 -3.96 -5.18
N ILE A 238 -34.11 -3.83 -4.16
CA ILE A 238 -33.64 -2.52 -3.68
C ILE A 238 -32.60 -1.98 -4.66
N HIS A 239 -32.86 -0.80 -5.22
CA HIS A 239 -31.88 -0.08 -6.03
C HIS A 239 -30.69 0.30 -5.13
N VAL A 240 -29.45 0.03 -5.55
CA VAL A 240 -28.23 0.19 -4.72
C VAL A 240 -28.16 1.51 -3.91
N PRO A 241 -28.52 2.70 -4.46
CA PRO A 241 -28.52 3.95 -3.68
C PRO A 241 -29.43 3.96 -2.44
N MET A 242 -30.54 3.20 -2.48
CA MET A 242 -31.52 3.14 -1.39
C MET A 242 -31.04 2.24 -0.24
N LEU A 243 -30.28 1.17 -0.55
CA LEU A 243 -29.60 0.36 0.46
C LEU A 243 -28.48 1.17 1.14
N MET A 244 -27.75 1.98 0.37
CA MET A 244 -26.73 2.92 0.87
C MET A 244 -27.34 3.98 1.81
N MET A 245 -28.52 4.53 1.49
CA MET A 245 -29.22 5.44 2.40
C MET A 245 -29.64 4.77 3.70
N LEU A 246 -30.16 3.54 3.68
CA LEU A 246 -30.58 2.85 4.89
C LEU A 246 -29.41 2.56 5.84
N VAL A 247 -28.28 2.09 5.30
CA VAL A 247 -27.08 1.83 6.11
C VAL A 247 -26.47 3.12 6.67
N THR A 248 -26.42 4.20 5.88
CA THR A 248 -25.89 5.49 6.37
C THR A 248 -26.80 6.14 7.41
N VAL A 249 -28.13 6.11 7.26
CA VAL A 249 -29.07 6.62 8.28
C VAL A 249 -28.97 5.84 9.59
N GLN A 250 -28.89 4.50 9.54
CA GLN A 250 -28.75 3.66 10.74
C GLN A 250 -27.42 3.94 11.49
N MET A 251 -26.32 4.11 10.75
CA MET A 251 -25.01 4.48 11.31
C MET A 251 -25.00 5.91 11.88
N LEU A 252 -25.69 6.86 11.25
CA LEU A 252 -25.77 8.24 11.74
C LEU A 252 -26.51 8.32 13.08
N TYR A 253 -27.59 7.55 13.24
CA TYR A 253 -28.30 7.41 14.53
C TYR A 253 -27.39 6.85 15.62
N LEU A 254 -26.66 5.77 15.34
CA LEU A 254 -25.71 5.17 16.28
C LEU A 254 -24.56 6.12 16.67
N LEU A 255 -24.10 6.96 15.76
CA LEU A 255 -23.10 8.00 16.05
C LEU A 255 -23.67 9.15 16.87
N LEU A 256 -24.91 9.58 16.61
CA LEU A 256 -25.58 10.62 17.38
C LEU A 256 -25.87 10.19 18.83
N ASP A 257 -26.33 8.96 19.03
CA ASP A 257 -26.60 8.42 20.38
C ASP A 257 -25.32 8.28 21.24
N VAL A 258 -24.15 8.11 20.60
CA VAL A 258 -22.82 8.04 21.25
C VAL A 258 -22.20 9.44 21.50
N ILE A 259 -22.70 10.48 20.83
CA ILE A 259 -22.21 11.87 21.00
C ILE A 259 -23.08 12.64 22.01
N ILE A 260 -24.33 12.21 22.24
CA ILE A 260 -25.33 12.92 23.04
C ILE A 260 -25.46 12.38 24.49
N ASN A 261 -24.86 11.22 24.83
CA ASN A 261 -24.87 10.61 26.17
C ASN A 261 -23.49 10.07 26.61
#